data_AF-A0A821ZC50-F1
#
_entry.id   AF-A0A821ZC50-F1
#
_cell.length_a   1.000
_cell.length_b   1.000
_cell.length_c   1.000
_cell.angle_alpha   90.00
_cell.angle_beta   90.00
_cell.angle_gamma   90.00
#
_symmetry.space_group_name_H-M   'P 1'
#
loop_
_entity.id
_entity.type
_entity.pdbx_description
1 polymer ?
#
loop_
_entity_poly.entity_id
_entity_poly.type
_entity_poly.pdbx_seq_one_letter_code
_entity_poly.pdbx_strand_id
1 'polypeptide(L)'
;RTIRRLDPVSRELAAEINLSITGSVNSAKEELERQLAEREKSLFPVYQQAAVMFCDLHDTPGRMLEKGVIREILDWRSSRQFFYWRLKRRLGENKVVKTILSLDPSMGYQSASKCVEQWFNEDKRNDTAQWSQDKVVAEWLEQCQQTLSLDDRMKTLRKQSARHDIHRLFETYPDLLSEILTDATDDQRTQLNQILNTKT
;
A
#
# COMPACT_ATOMS: atom_id res chain seq x y z
N ARG A 1 4.53 -23.83 -33.94
CA ARG A 1 4.72 -24.71 -32.75
C ARG A 1 3.40 -25.08 -32.08
N THR A 2 2.56 -24.12 -31.67
CA THR A 2 1.27 -24.42 -30.99
C THR A 2 0.30 -25.19 -31.90
N ILE A 3 0.17 -24.79 -33.16
CA ILE A 3 -0.67 -25.49 -34.17
C ILE A 3 -0.23 -26.95 -34.31
N ARG A 4 1.04 -27.23 -34.60
CA ARG A 4 1.61 -28.59 -34.69
C ARG A 4 1.48 -29.44 -33.41
N ARG A 5 1.20 -28.83 -32.25
CA ARG A 5 1.00 -29.53 -30.97
C ARG A 5 -0.46 -29.85 -30.70
N LEU A 6 -1.37 -28.94 -31.05
CA LEU A 6 -2.78 -28.98 -30.65
C LEU A 6 -3.74 -29.35 -31.79
N ASP A 7 -3.42 -29.02 -33.05
CA ASP A 7 -4.21 -29.42 -34.20
C ASP A 7 -3.85 -30.86 -34.61
N PRO A 8 -4.81 -31.81 -34.62
CA PRO A 8 -4.55 -33.20 -34.97
C PRO A 8 -3.96 -33.36 -36.38
N VAL A 9 -4.50 -32.63 -37.37
CA VAL A 9 -4.09 -32.73 -38.77
C VAL A 9 -2.66 -32.21 -38.97
N SER A 10 -2.33 -31.03 -38.45
CA SER A 10 -0.95 -30.53 -38.50
C SER A 10 0.05 -31.42 -37.75
N ARG A 11 -0.39 -32.12 -36.69
CA ARG A 11 0.45 -33.03 -35.93
C ARG A 11 0.73 -34.32 -36.70
N GLU A 12 -0.27 -34.89 -37.36
CA GLU A 12 -0.15 -36.07 -38.22
C GLU A 12 0.75 -35.78 -39.43
N LEU A 13 0.49 -34.69 -40.17
CA LEU A 13 1.34 -34.25 -41.29
C LEU A 13 2.80 -34.02 -40.86
N ALA A 14 3.03 -33.40 -39.71
CA ALA A 14 4.39 -33.21 -39.18
C ALA A 14 5.07 -34.53 -38.80
N ALA A 15 4.32 -35.54 -38.32
CA ALA A 15 4.85 -36.86 -38.01
C ALA A 15 5.22 -37.63 -39.29
N GLU A 16 4.37 -37.58 -40.32
CA GLU A 16 4.63 -38.19 -41.62
C GLU A 16 5.86 -37.59 -42.30
N ILE A 17 6.01 -36.26 -42.29
CA ILE A 17 7.21 -35.59 -42.80
C ILE A 17 8.48 -36.08 -42.09
N ASN A 18 8.43 -36.24 -40.77
CA ASN A 18 9.58 -36.73 -39.99
C ASN A 18 9.94 -38.20 -40.32
N LEU A 19 8.94 -39.03 -40.61
CA LEU A 19 9.15 -40.42 -41.05
C LEU A 19 9.72 -40.48 -42.48
N SER A 20 9.24 -39.63 -43.39
CA SER A 20 9.71 -39.55 -44.78
C SER A 20 11.17 -39.07 -44.92
N ILE A 21 11.75 -38.43 -43.90
CA ILE A 21 13.19 -38.10 -43.86
C ILE A 21 14.07 -39.36 -43.90
N THR A 22 13.54 -40.53 -43.50
CA THR A 22 14.29 -41.79 -43.45
C THR A 22 14.27 -42.61 -44.76
N GLY A 23 13.44 -42.24 -45.75
CA GLY A 23 13.31 -42.91 -47.04
C GLY A 23 13.28 -41.92 -48.20
N SER A 24 14.30 -41.96 -49.06
CA SER A 24 14.53 -40.98 -50.14
C SER A 24 13.45 -41.00 -51.25
N VAL A 25 12.41 -40.18 -51.09
CA VAL A 25 11.55 -39.70 -52.20
C VAL A 25 11.21 -38.22 -51.95
N ASN A 26 11.96 -37.32 -52.57
CA ASN A 26 11.87 -35.87 -52.33
C ASN A 26 10.49 -35.27 -52.67
N SER A 27 9.81 -35.77 -53.72
CA SER A 27 8.54 -35.22 -54.19
C SER A 27 7.35 -35.44 -53.24
N ALA A 28 7.30 -36.59 -52.55
CA ALA A 28 6.23 -36.88 -51.58
C ALA A 28 6.37 -36.02 -50.32
N LYS A 29 7.61 -35.75 -49.91
CA LYS A 29 7.92 -34.88 -48.78
C LYS A 29 7.52 -33.42 -49.07
N GLU A 30 7.84 -32.92 -50.26
CA GLU A 30 7.45 -31.57 -50.70
C GLU A 30 5.93 -31.36 -50.68
N GLU A 31 5.17 -32.37 -51.08
CA GLU A 31 3.70 -32.31 -51.04
C GLU A 31 3.15 -32.26 -49.61
N LEU A 32 3.68 -33.08 -48.68
CA LEU A 32 3.29 -33.04 -47.27
C LEU A 32 3.64 -31.71 -46.61
N GLU A 33 4.79 -31.12 -46.94
CA GLU A 33 5.18 -29.79 -46.47
C GLU A 33 4.24 -28.70 -46.99
N ARG A 34 3.78 -28.79 -48.25
CA ARG A 34 2.77 -27.89 -48.82
C ARG A 34 1.45 -27.98 -48.07
N GLN A 35 0.94 -29.20 -47.85
CA GLN A 35 -0.33 -29.42 -47.13
C GLN A 35 -0.25 -28.91 -45.68
N LEU A 36 0.89 -29.13 -45.01
CA LEU A 36 1.12 -28.60 -43.68
C LEU A 36 1.12 -27.06 -43.68
N ALA A 37 1.78 -26.43 -44.65
CA ALA A 37 1.83 -24.98 -44.77
C ALA A 37 0.44 -24.37 -45.05
N GLU A 38 -0.37 -25.00 -45.91
CA GLU A 38 -1.76 -24.57 -46.16
C GLU A 38 -2.64 -24.71 -44.92
N ARG A 39 -2.51 -25.82 -44.18
CA ARG A 39 -3.21 -26.02 -42.91
C ARG A 39 -2.80 -24.97 -41.89
N GLU A 40 -1.50 -24.73 -41.71
CA GLU A 40 -0.99 -23.69 -40.79
C GLU A 40 -1.49 -22.30 -41.17
N LYS A 41 -1.50 -21.96 -42.47
CA LYS A 41 -2.03 -20.69 -42.97
C LYS A 41 -3.52 -20.52 -42.70
N SER A 42 -4.32 -21.57 -42.92
CA SER A 42 -5.76 -21.53 -42.66
C SER A 42 -6.10 -21.37 -41.17
N LEU A 43 -5.30 -21.96 -40.28
CA LEU A 43 -5.50 -21.92 -38.84
C LEU A 43 -4.91 -20.66 -38.18
N PHE A 44 -4.00 -19.96 -38.86
CA PHE A 44 -3.29 -18.82 -38.31
C PHE A 44 -4.22 -17.76 -37.68
N PRO A 45 -5.32 -17.30 -38.32
CA PRO A 45 -6.18 -16.28 -37.74
C PRO A 45 -6.82 -16.70 -36.41
N VAL A 46 -7.22 -17.97 -36.29
CA VAL A 46 -7.85 -18.51 -35.07
C VAL A 46 -6.82 -18.64 -33.95
N TYR A 47 -5.63 -19.16 -34.26
CA TYR A 47 -4.56 -19.28 -33.26
C TYR A 47 -3.98 -17.93 -32.85
N GLN A 48 -4.03 -16.92 -33.73
CA GLN A 48 -3.70 -15.54 -33.38
C GLN A 48 -4.68 -15.00 -32.34
N GLN A 49 -5.99 -15.20 -32.51
CA GLN A 49 -6.99 -14.81 -31.49
C GLN A 49 -6.78 -15.55 -30.17
N ALA A 50 -6.47 -16.85 -30.22
CA ALA A 50 -6.15 -17.62 -29.02
C ALA A 50 -4.90 -17.09 -28.30
N ALA A 51 -3.88 -16.63 -29.05
CA ALA A 51 -2.71 -16.00 -28.48
C ALA A 51 -3.02 -14.64 -27.82
N VAL A 52 -3.91 -13.84 -28.42
CA VAL A 52 -4.39 -12.59 -27.81
C VAL A 52 -5.12 -12.87 -26.50
N MET A 53 -6.06 -13.81 -26.50
CA MET A 53 -6.78 -14.19 -25.27
C MET A 53 -5.83 -14.74 -24.20
N PHE A 54 -4.79 -15.47 -24.59
CA PHE A 54 -3.75 -15.91 -23.67
C PHE A 54 -3.02 -14.73 -23.02
N CYS A 55 -2.69 -13.69 -23.78
CA CYS A 55 -2.14 -12.44 -23.24
C CYS A 55 -3.14 -11.75 -22.29
N ASP A 56 -4.43 -11.67 -22.66
CA ASP A 56 -5.46 -11.05 -21.82
C ASP A 56 -5.62 -11.74 -20.46
N LEU A 57 -5.39 -13.06 -20.37
CA LEU A 57 -5.40 -13.79 -19.10
C LEU A 57 -4.27 -13.36 -18.15
N HIS A 58 -3.18 -12.78 -18.67
CA HIS A 58 -2.14 -12.17 -17.85
C HIS A 58 -2.55 -10.78 -17.34
N ASP A 59 -3.34 -10.04 -18.11
CA ASP A 59 -3.73 -8.66 -17.85
C ASP A 59 -5.07 -8.57 -17.09
N THR A 60 -5.18 -9.35 -16.01
CA THR A 60 -6.39 -9.38 -15.18
C THR A 60 -6.24 -8.58 -13.89
N PRO A 61 -7.32 -7.94 -13.40
CA PRO A 61 -7.30 -7.27 -12.10
C PRO A 61 -6.98 -8.24 -10.94
N GLY A 62 -7.34 -9.53 -11.08
CA GLY A 62 -6.93 -10.59 -10.16
C GLY A 62 -5.41 -10.73 -10.06
N ARG A 63 -4.72 -10.75 -11.21
CA ARG A 63 -3.25 -10.78 -11.26
C ARG A 63 -2.63 -9.52 -10.66
N MET A 64 -3.24 -8.35 -10.88
CA MET A 64 -2.79 -7.08 -10.28
C MET A 64 -2.90 -7.10 -8.75
N LEU A 65 -4.01 -7.64 -8.21
CA LEU A 65 -4.22 -7.76 -6.77
C LEU A 65 -3.22 -8.76 -6.14
N GLU A 66 -3.04 -9.92 -6.76
CA GLU A 66 -2.09 -10.95 -6.30
C GLU A 66 -0.64 -10.44 -6.28
N LYS A 67 -0.28 -9.54 -7.21
CA LYS A 67 1.03 -8.89 -7.24
C LYS A 67 1.14 -7.70 -6.28
N GLY A 68 0.07 -7.33 -5.59
CA GLY A 68 0.06 -6.23 -4.63
C GLY A 68 0.23 -4.85 -5.25
N VAL A 69 0.05 -4.70 -6.57
CA VAL A 69 0.15 -3.38 -7.24
C VAL A 69 -1.13 -2.56 -7.07
N ILE A 70 -2.24 -3.22 -6.73
CA ILE A 70 -3.51 -2.60 -6.32
C ILE A 70 -3.93 -3.14 -4.96
N ARG A 71 -4.79 -2.40 -4.26
CA ARG A 71 -5.29 -2.78 -2.93
C ARG A 71 -6.54 -3.67 -2.98
N GLU A 72 -7.41 -3.42 -3.96
CA GLU A 72 -8.70 -4.09 -4.09
C GLU A 72 -9.21 -3.95 -5.54
N ILE A 73 -10.05 -4.89 -5.96
CA ILE A 73 -10.78 -4.86 -7.23
C ILE A 73 -12.19 -4.34 -6.96
N LEU A 74 -12.63 -3.31 -7.67
CA LEU A 74 -13.90 -2.63 -7.40
C LEU A 74 -14.94 -2.95 -8.47
N ASP A 75 -16.20 -3.10 -8.06
CA ASP A 75 -17.34 -3.06 -8.98
C ASP A 75 -17.66 -1.61 -9.34
N TRP A 76 -17.87 -1.36 -10.63
CA TRP A 76 -18.20 -0.03 -11.15
C TRP A 76 -19.46 0.55 -10.49
N ARG A 77 -20.48 -0.28 -10.23
CA ARG A 77 -21.76 0.17 -9.66
C ARG A 77 -21.62 0.75 -8.25
N SER A 78 -20.71 0.22 -7.44
CA SER A 78 -20.44 0.70 -6.07
C SER A 78 -19.25 1.66 -5.98
N SER A 79 -18.50 1.85 -7.07
CA SER A 79 -17.27 2.67 -7.11
C SER A 79 -17.45 4.08 -6.56
N ARG A 80 -18.57 4.75 -6.87
CA ARG A 80 -18.85 6.11 -6.38
C ARG A 80 -18.90 6.16 -4.84
N GLN A 81 -19.60 5.22 -4.22
CA GLN A 81 -19.72 5.16 -2.77
C GLN A 81 -18.38 4.81 -2.12
N PHE A 82 -17.65 3.86 -2.70
CA PHE A 82 -16.31 3.50 -2.26
C PHE A 82 -15.37 4.73 -2.24
N PHE A 83 -15.25 5.42 -3.38
CA PHE A 83 -14.35 6.57 -3.50
C PHE A 83 -14.79 7.76 -2.65
N TYR A 84 -16.10 7.98 -2.44
CA TYR A 84 -16.58 9.00 -1.52
C TYR A 84 -16.01 8.82 -0.11
N TRP A 85 -16.17 7.62 0.48
CA TRP A 85 -15.68 7.35 1.83
C TRP A 85 -14.16 7.28 1.89
N ARG A 86 -13.52 6.66 0.90
CA ARG A 86 -12.06 6.58 0.83
C ARG A 86 -11.43 7.96 0.78
N LEU A 87 -11.96 8.85 -0.06
CA LEU A 87 -11.43 10.21 -0.20
C LEU A 87 -11.70 11.02 1.08
N LYS A 88 -12.90 10.95 1.64
CA LYS A 88 -13.26 11.64 2.89
C LYS A 88 -12.32 11.24 4.03
N ARG A 89 -12.08 9.93 4.21
CA ARG A 89 -11.08 9.41 5.16
C ARG A 89 -9.69 9.98 4.90
N ARG A 90 -9.18 9.86 3.66
CA ARG A 90 -7.80 10.27 3.34
C ARG A 90 -7.55 11.75 3.52
N LEU A 91 -8.52 12.60 3.19
CA LEU A 91 -8.45 14.03 3.45
C LEU A 91 -8.46 14.34 4.95
N GLY A 92 -9.34 13.68 5.72
CA GLY A 92 -9.39 13.83 7.17
C GLY A 92 -8.07 13.41 7.84
N GLU A 93 -7.57 12.21 7.51
CA GLU A 93 -6.30 11.67 8.01
C GLU A 93 -5.13 12.59 7.64
N ASN A 94 -5.06 13.07 6.40
CA ASN A 94 -3.99 13.96 5.95
C ASN A 94 -3.96 15.27 6.72
N LYS A 95 -5.13 15.84 7.07
CA LYS A 95 -5.20 17.05 7.91
C LYS A 95 -4.58 16.80 9.27
N VAL A 96 -5.01 15.73 9.95
CA VAL A 96 -4.50 15.38 11.30
C VAL A 96 -3.00 15.07 11.26
N VAL A 97 -2.55 14.27 10.29
CA VAL A 97 -1.12 13.95 10.13
C VAL A 97 -0.29 15.21 9.88
N LYS A 98 -0.75 16.15 9.04
CA LYS A 98 -0.06 17.43 8.84
C LYS A 98 0.05 18.24 10.14
N THR A 99 -1.01 18.25 10.95
CA THR A 99 -0.95 18.88 12.28
C THR A 99 0.08 18.21 13.18
N ILE A 100 0.13 16.88 13.25
CA ILE A 100 1.13 16.14 14.02
C ILE A 100 2.55 16.53 13.56
N LEU A 101 2.82 16.47 12.26
CA LEU A 101 4.13 16.80 11.70
C LEU A 101 4.53 18.27 11.91
N SER A 102 3.57 19.19 12.01
CA SER A 102 3.85 20.59 12.35
C SER A 102 4.21 20.79 13.82
N LEU A 103 3.76 19.90 14.71
CA LEU A 103 4.05 19.94 16.14
C LEU A 103 5.37 19.23 16.48
N ASP A 104 5.66 18.14 15.76
CA ASP A 104 6.91 17.39 15.86
C ASP A 104 7.47 17.14 14.45
N PRO A 105 8.30 18.06 13.94
CA PRO A 105 8.94 17.92 12.63
C PRO A 105 9.94 16.77 12.54
N SER A 106 10.38 16.22 13.68
CA SER A 106 11.30 15.07 13.71
C SER A 106 10.57 13.76 13.40
N MET A 107 9.24 13.75 13.54
CA MET A 107 8.41 12.59 13.26
C MET A 107 8.27 12.34 11.75
N GLY A 108 8.41 11.08 11.33
CA GLY A 108 8.11 10.68 9.95
C GLY A 108 6.61 10.49 9.68
N TYR A 109 6.19 10.64 8.42
CA TYR A 109 4.78 10.48 8.00
C TYR A 109 4.15 9.15 8.45
N GLN A 110 4.90 8.04 8.36
CA GLN A 110 4.42 6.72 8.77
C GLN A 110 4.15 6.65 10.28
N SER A 111 5.01 7.23 11.10
CA SER A 111 4.83 7.29 12.55
C SER A 111 3.61 8.16 12.91
N ALA A 112 3.46 9.32 12.26
CA ALA A 112 2.29 10.18 12.45
C ALA A 112 0.98 9.49 12.05
N SER A 113 0.96 8.77 10.92
CA SER A 113 -0.21 7.97 10.50
C SER A 113 -0.52 6.85 11.52
N LYS A 114 0.50 6.18 12.07
CA LYS A 114 0.33 5.19 13.15
C LYS A 114 -0.23 5.81 14.43
N CYS A 115 0.14 7.05 14.78
CA CYS A 115 -0.46 7.73 15.92
C CYS A 115 -1.98 7.91 15.73
N VAL A 116 -2.42 8.29 14.54
CA VAL A 116 -3.85 8.41 14.22
C VAL A 116 -4.56 7.06 14.33
N GLU A 117 -3.93 5.98 13.84
CA GLU A 117 -4.45 4.61 13.97
C GLU A 117 -4.54 4.15 15.44
N GLN A 118 -3.52 4.43 16.25
CA GLN A 118 -3.53 4.15 17.69
C GLN A 118 -4.66 4.89 18.39
N TRP A 119 -4.85 6.17 18.08
CA TRP A 119 -5.93 6.97 18.65
C TRP A 119 -7.31 6.43 18.30
N PHE A 120 -7.50 5.98 17.06
CA PHE A 120 -8.72 5.30 16.65
C PHE A 120 -8.95 4.02 17.46
N ASN A 121 -7.93 3.19 17.61
CA ASN A 121 -8.02 1.93 18.34
C ASN A 121 -8.34 2.16 19.82
N GLU A 122 -7.74 3.17 20.46
CA GLU A 122 -8.05 3.56 21.83
C GLU A 122 -9.53 3.94 22.00
N ASP A 123 -10.07 4.76 21.08
CA ASP A 123 -11.48 5.19 21.13
C ASP A 123 -12.46 4.04 20.84
N LYS A 124 -12.06 3.10 19.96
CA LYS A 124 -12.89 1.95 19.56
C LYS A 124 -12.63 0.68 20.37
N ARG A 125 -11.95 0.78 21.52
CA ARG A 125 -11.65 -0.34 22.43
C ARG A 125 -10.89 -1.50 21.75
N ASN A 126 -9.91 -1.17 20.91
CA ASN A 126 -9.01 -2.08 20.19
C ASN A 126 -9.68 -2.99 19.13
N ASP A 127 -10.81 -2.58 18.56
CA ASP A 127 -11.34 -3.23 17.35
C ASP A 127 -10.55 -2.80 16.10
N THR A 128 -9.40 -3.45 15.88
CA THR A 128 -8.49 -3.16 14.76
C THR A 128 -9.09 -3.49 13.40
N ALA A 129 -10.11 -4.35 13.32
CA ALA A 129 -10.76 -4.71 12.07
C ALA A 129 -11.47 -3.50 11.45
N GLN A 130 -12.00 -2.59 12.28
CA GLN A 130 -12.72 -1.40 11.82
C GLN A 130 -11.82 -0.35 11.17
N TRP A 131 -10.51 -0.33 11.45
CA TRP A 131 -9.59 0.61 10.80
C TRP A 131 -9.52 0.40 9.29
N SER A 132 -9.81 -0.81 8.81
CA SER A 132 -9.89 -1.08 7.37
C SER A 132 -11.12 -0.44 6.71
N GLN A 133 -12.18 -0.13 7.47
CA GLN A 133 -13.46 0.37 6.97
C GLN A 133 -13.45 1.89 6.81
N ASP A 134 -13.40 2.36 5.56
CA ASP A 134 -13.23 3.78 5.27
C ASP A 134 -14.34 4.67 5.84
N LYS A 135 -15.59 4.20 5.82
CA LYS A 135 -16.73 4.93 6.36
C LYS A 135 -16.58 5.17 7.87
N VAL A 136 -16.28 4.11 8.63
CA VAL A 136 -16.15 4.17 10.10
C VAL A 136 -15.04 5.12 10.52
N VAL A 137 -13.88 5.04 9.84
CA VAL A 137 -12.74 5.91 10.13
C VAL A 137 -13.03 7.36 9.73
N ALA A 138 -13.68 7.59 8.59
CA ALA A 138 -14.05 8.94 8.15
C ALA A 138 -15.04 9.62 9.12
N GLU A 139 -16.05 8.89 9.58
CA GLU A 139 -17.03 9.38 10.56
C GLU A 139 -16.38 9.65 11.91
N TRP A 140 -15.49 8.77 12.38
CA TRP A 140 -14.72 9.00 13.60
C TRP A 140 -13.81 10.24 13.50
N LEU A 141 -13.09 10.42 12.39
CA LEU A 141 -12.25 11.61 12.18
C LEU A 141 -13.05 12.92 12.23
N GLU A 142 -14.24 12.91 11.64
CA GLU A 142 -15.15 14.06 11.66
C GLU A 142 -15.66 14.34 13.08
N GLN A 143 -16.01 13.31 13.84
CA GLN A 143 -16.39 13.44 15.24
C GLN A 143 -15.22 13.98 16.09
N CYS A 144 -14.02 13.45 15.90
CA CYS A 144 -12.82 13.91 16.61
C CYS A 144 -12.52 15.38 16.39
N GLN A 145 -12.77 15.92 15.18
CA GLN A 145 -12.59 17.35 14.88
C GLN A 145 -13.63 18.25 15.55
N GLN A 146 -14.82 17.72 15.87
CA GLN A 146 -15.88 18.46 16.56
C GLN A 146 -15.74 18.41 18.08
N THR A 147 -15.03 17.40 18.61
CA THR A 147 -14.79 17.22 20.05
C THR A 147 -13.43 17.77 20.49
N LEU A 148 -13.31 18.17 21.75
CA LEU A 148 -12.03 18.58 22.37
C LEU A 148 -10.98 17.44 22.48
N SER A 149 -11.36 16.19 22.16
CA SER A 149 -10.49 15.01 22.27
C SER A 149 -9.22 15.12 21.43
N LEU A 150 -9.33 15.63 20.20
CA LEU A 150 -8.17 15.76 19.30
C LEU A 150 -7.19 16.81 19.81
N ASP A 151 -7.68 17.93 20.32
CA ASP A 151 -6.83 19.00 20.87
C ASP A 151 -6.03 18.53 22.08
N ASP A 152 -6.63 17.74 22.97
CA ASP A 152 -5.92 17.22 24.15
C ASP A 152 -4.86 16.16 23.78
N ARG A 153 -5.15 15.33 22.77
CA ARG A 153 -4.15 14.41 22.17
C ARG A 153 -2.99 15.20 21.55
N MET A 154 -3.28 16.29 20.84
CA MET A 154 -2.25 17.18 20.27
C MET A 154 -1.41 17.88 21.33
N LYS A 155 -2.02 18.37 22.42
CA LYS A 155 -1.28 18.95 23.56
C LYS A 155 -0.34 17.92 24.19
N THR A 156 -0.79 16.68 24.32
CA THR A 156 0.01 15.59 24.88
C THR A 156 1.21 15.27 24.00
N LEU A 157 1.01 15.17 22.69
CA LEU A 157 2.11 15.00 21.73
C LEU A 157 3.10 16.16 21.79
N ARG A 158 2.62 17.41 21.81
CA ARG A 158 3.49 18.59 21.92
C ARG A 158 4.33 18.58 23.18
N LYS A 159 3.75 18.16 24.32
CA LYS A 159 4.47 18.00 25.59
C LYS A 159 5.54 16.91 25.50
N GLN A 160 5.26 15.80 24.82
CA GLN A 160 6.22 14.72 24.61
C GLN A 160 7.37 15.16 23.69
N SER A 161 7.07 15.87 22.60
CA SER A 161 8.08 16.45 21.70
C SER A 161 8.98 17.42 22.45
N ALA A 162 8.40 18.37 23.19
CA ALA A 162 9.18 19.33 23.98
C ALA A 162 10.08 18.63 25.02
N ARG A 163 9.57 17.57 25.66
CA ARG A 163 10.38 16.76 26.58
C ARG A 163 11.55 16.09 25.85
N HIS A 164 11.32 15.52 24.68
CA HIS A 164 12.38 14.91 23.87
C HIS A 164 13.44 15.94 23.47
N ASP A 165 13.02 17.12 23.01
CA ASP A 165 13.93 18.22 22.66
C ASP A 165 14.75 18.69 23.86
N ILE A 166 14.14 18.85 25.04
CA ILE A 166 14.84 19.22 26.28
C ILE A 166 15.87 18.15 26.66
N HIS A 167 15.52 16.86 26.60
CA HIS A 167 16.47 15.77 26.86
C HIS A 167 17.66 15.83 25.91
N ARG A 168 17.41 15.99 24.61
CA ARG A 168 18.48 16.12 23.60
C ARG A 168 19.38 17.34 23.86
N LEU A 169 18.79 18.48 24.26
CA LEU A 169 19.54 19.69 24.59
C LEU A 169 20.45 19.49 25.80
N PHE A 170 19.98 18.83 26.86
CA PHE A 170 20.82 18.55 28.04
C PHE A 170 21.89 17.48 27.78
N GLU A 171 21.63 16.52 26.88
CA GLU A 171 22.68 15.59 26.43
C GLU A 171 23.79 16.32 25.65
N THR A 172 23.41 17.34 24.86
CA THR A 172 24.36 18.11 24.04
C THR A 172 25.09 19.18 24.86
N TYR A 173 24.39 19.79 25.82
CA TYR A 173 24.87 20.89 26.67
C TYR A 173 24.55 20.60 28.13
N PRO A 174 25.42 19.87 28.85
CA PRO A 174 25.18 19.49 30.25
C PRO A 174 25.02 20.68 31.21
N ASP A 175 25.76 21.78 30.97
CA ASP A 175 25.76 22.97 31.84
C ASP A 175 24.51 23.85 31.68
N LEU A 176 23.74 23.66 30.61
CA LEU A 176 22.54 24.45 30.28
C LEU A 176 21.50 24.44 31.40
N LEU A 177 21.40 23.34 32.15
CA LEU A 177 20.52 23.25 33.33
C LEU A 177 20.89 24.29 34.39
N SER A 178 22.18 24.50 34.63
CA SER A 178 22.65 25.45 35.63
C SER A 178 22.38 26.90 35.20
N GLU A 179 22.56 27.21 33.92
CA GLU A 179 22.27 28.52 33.33
C GLU A 179 20.76 28.85 33.38
N ILE A 180 19.90 27.89 33.04
CA ILE A 180 18.44 28.09 33.14
C ILE A 180 18.01 28.33 34.60
N LEU A 181 18.64 27.64 35.57
CA LEU A 181 18.35 27.83 36.99
C LEU A 181 18.80 29.20 37.51
N THR A 182 19.85 29.80 36.94
CA THR A 182 20.24 31.17 37.28
C THR A 182 19.23 32.22 36.83
N ASP A 183 18.51 31.96 35.73
CA ASP A 183 17.48 32.85 35.18
C ASP A 183 16.07 32.58 35.75
N ALA A 184 15.87 31.48 36.47
CA ALA A 184 14.59 31.10 37.04
C ALA A 184 14.15 32.06 38.17
N THR A 185 12.84 32.35 38.24
CA THR A 185 12.26 33.18 39.31
C THR A 185 12.26 32.46 40.66
N ASP A 186 12.18 33.21 41.76
CA ASP A 186 12.16 32.62 43.11
C ASP A 186 10.98 31.66 43.33
N ASP A 187 9.83 31.92 42.69
CA ASP A 187 8.66 31.02 42.72
C ASP A 187 8.93 29.72 41.96
N GLN A 188 9.55 29.79 40.78
CA GLN A 188 9.95 28.61 40.01
C GLN A 188 10.98 27.77 40.77
N ARG A 189 11.97 28.41 41.40
CA ARG A 189 12.97 27.73 42.24
C ARG A 189 12.34 27.03 43.45
N THR A 190 11.37 27.68 44.08
CA THR A 190 10.63 27.11 45.22
C THR A 190 9.81 25.88 44.79
N GLN A 191 9.08 25.96 43.67
CA GLN A 191 8.36 24.82 43.11
C GLN A 191 9.30 23.67 42.73
N LEU A 192 10.45 23.97 42.13
CA LEU A 192 11.41 22.97 41.70
C LEU A 192 12.05 22.25 42.90
N ASN A 193 12.40 22.99 43.96
CA ASN A 193 12.90 22.42 45.21
C ASN A 193 11.86 21.53 45.91
N GLN A 194 10.58 21.93 45.90
CA GLN A 194 9.50 21.07 46.39
C GLN A 194 9.42 19.76 45.60
N ILE A 195 9.47 19.83 44.26
CA ILE A 195 9.43 18.64 43.40
C ILE A 195 10.63 17.72 43.66
N LEU A 196 11.84 18.27 43.76
CA LEU A 196 13.05 17.49 44.04
C LEU A 196 12.95 16.78 45.40
N ASN A 197 12.53 17.51 46.44
CA ASN A 197 12.39 16.95 47.79
C ASN A 197 11.30 15.88 47.90
N THR A 198 10.25 15.93 47.07
CA THR A 198 9.20 14.89 47.02
C THR A 198 9.57 13.63 46.24
N LYS A 199 10.67 13.65 45.47
CA LYS A 199 11.11 12.53 44.62
C LYS A 199 12.32 11.76 45.16
N THR A 200 12.99 12.29 46.17
CA THR A 200 13.91 11.58 47.07
C THR A 200 13.15 10.90 48.19
#